data_AF-A0A519ELY4-F1
#
_entry.id   AF-A0A519ELY4-F1
#
_cell.length_a   1.000
_cell.length_b   1.000
_cell.length_c   1.000
_cell.angle_alpha   90.00
_cell.angle_beta   90.00
_cell.angle_gamma   90.00
#
_symmetry.space_group_name_H-M   'P 1'
#
loop_
_entity.id
_entity.type
_entity.pdbx_description
1 polymer ?
#
loop_
_entity_poly.entity_id
_entity_poly.type
_entity_poly.pdbx_seq_one_letter_code
_entity_poly.pdbx_strand_id
1 'polypeptide(L)'
;MMNFILRFVLFCLGLIFAASLAVAVLLLAAVWGLRYGWARLMGRPVTPWTVMFGNRFDPRAGFERFRAARPAAPTAADEVAARARGESARSPVMNLGRGAADDVTDVRARPASGRD
;
A
#
# COMPACT_ATOMS: atom_id res chain seq x y z
N MET A 1 -21.66 -3.40 53.68
CA MET A 1 -20.69 -4.51 53.53
C MET A 1 -20.62 -5.03 52.09
N MET A 2 -21.75 -5.38 51.45
CA MET A 2 -21.76 -6.01 50.12
C MET A 2 -21.07 -5.18 49.01
N ASN A 3 -21.25 -3.86 48.98
CA ASN A 3 -20.57 -2.99 48.01
C ASN A 3 -19.05 -2.99 48.15
N PHE A 4 -18.53 -3.14 49.37
CA PHE A 4 -17.08 -3.21 49.60
C PHE A 4 -16.52 -4.54 49.06
N ILE A 5 -17.21 -5.64 49.33
CA ILE A 5 -16.85 -6.97 48.83
C ILE A 5 -16.88 -6.99 47.29
N LEU A 6 -17.96 -6.48 46.68
CA LEU A 6 -18.06 -6.41 45.22
C LEU A 6 -16.95 -5.58 44.59
N ARG A 7 -16.62 -4.41 45.15
CA ARG A 7 -15.49 -3.58 44.69
C ARG A 7 -14.16 -4.31 44.79
N PHE A 8 -13.94 -5.00 45.91
CA PHE A 8 -12.72 -5.76 46.13
C PHE A 8 -12.59 -6.92 45.13
N VAL A 9 -13.66 -7.68 44.92
CA VAL A 9 -13.69 -8.78 43.94
C VAL A 9 -13.43 -8.26 42.52
N LEU A 10 -14.10 -7.17 42.11
CA LEU A 10 -13.87 -6.55 40.80
C LEU A 10 -12.42 -6.06 40.64
N PHE A 11 -11.84 -5.50 41.70
CA PHE A 11 -10.44 -5.09 41.70
C PHE A 11 -9.50 -6.30 41.53
N CYS A 12 -9.71 -7.38 42.29
CA CYS A 12 -8.93 -8.61 42.14
C CYS A 12 -9.08 -9.22 40.74
N LEU A 13 -10.30 -9.23 40.19
CA LEU A 13 -10.55 -9.72 38.84
C LEU A 13 -9.81 -8.89 37.78
N GLY A 14 -9.86 -7.56 37.91
CA GLY A 14 -9.09 -6.65 37.06
C GLY A 14 -7.58 -6.87 37.18
N LEU A 15 -7.09 -7.12 38.40
CA LEU A 15 -5.67 -7.40 38.65
C LEU A 15 -5.23 -8.73 38.01
N ILE A 16 -6.04 -9.78 38.15
CA ILE A 16 -5.79 -11.08 37.51
C ILE A 16 -5.78 -10.92 35.99
N PHE A 17 -6.73 -10.17 35.42
CA PHE A 17 -6.78 -9.89 33.99
C PHE A 17 -5.53 -9.13 33.51
N ALA A 18 -5.13 -8.09 34.24
CA ALA A 18 -3.93 -7.32 33.93
C ALA A 18 -2.66 -8.18 34.02
N ALA A 19 -2.54 -9.01 35.05
CA ALA A 19 -1.42 -9.94 35.22
C ALA A 19 -1.37 -10.96 34.07
N SER A 20 -2.53 -11.51 33.67
CA SER A 20 -2.63 -12.41 32.52
C SER A 20 -2.15 -11.75 31.22
N LEU A 21 -2.56 -10.50 30.97
CA LEU A 21 -2.14 -9.76 29.79
C LEU A 21 -0.63 -9.46 29.82
N ALA A 22 -0.10 -9.08 30.99
CA ALA A 22 1.34 -8.87 31.17
C ALA A 22 2.14 -10.14 30.87
N VAL A 23 1.69 -11.30 31.38
CA VAL A 23 2.29 -12.60 31.08
C VAL A 23 2.23 -12.89 29.57
N ALA A 24 1.09 -12.65 28.92
CA ALA A 24 0.96 -12.85 27.48
C ALA A 24 1.95 -12.00 26.67
N VAL A 25 2.12 -10.73 27.03
CA VAL A 25 3.11 -9.83 26.42
C VAL A 25 4.54 -10.29 26.67
N LEU A 26 4.86 -10.73 27.88
CA LEU A 26 6.19 -11.26 28.22
C LEU A 26 6.50 -12.53 27.44
N LEU A 27 5.55 -13.44 27.29
CA LEU A 27 5.71 -14.64 26.48
C LEU A 27 5.92 -14.27 25.01
N LEU A 28 5.13 -13.35 24.48
CA LEU A 28 5.31 -12.87 23.11
C LEU A 28 6.69 -12.26 22.90
N ALA A 29 7.15 -11.41 23.83
CA ALA A 29 8.48 -10.81 23.82
C ALA A 29 9.59 -11.87 23.91
N ALA A 30 9.42 -12.90 24.75
CA ALA A 30 10.38 -14.00 24.88
C ALA A 30 10.48 -14.82 23.59
N VAL A 31 9.35 -15.18 22.99
CA VAL A 31 9.30 -15.90 21.71
C VAL A 31 9.98 -15.07 20.61
N TRP A 32 9.70 -13.76 20.55
CA TRP A 32 10.31 -12.85 19.59
C TRP A 32 11.81 -12.69 19.83
N GLY A 33 12.22 -12.46 21.07
CA GLY A 33 13.62 -12.29 21.46
C GLY A 33 14.43 -13.54 21.15
N LEU A 34 13.90 -14.72 21.45
CA LEU A 34 14.53 -16.00 21.11
C LEU A 34 14.63 -16.18 19.60
N ARG A 35 13.56 -15.88 18.84
CA ARG A 35 13.55 -16.01 17.38
C ARG A 35 14.55 -15.06 16.70
N TYR A 36 14.64 -13.83 17.19
CA TYR A 36 15.56 -12.80 16.71
C TYR A 36 17.00 -13.15 17.09
N GLY A 37 17.22 -13.55 18.34
CA GLY A 37 18.52 -14.02 18.84
C GLY A 37 19.00 -15.25 18.06
N TRP A 38 18.13 -16.21 17.80
CA TRP A 38 18.44 -17.41 17.02
C TRP A 38 18.83 -17.08 15.58
N ALA A 39 18.09 -16.19 14.92
CA ALA A 39 18.44 -15.76 13.58
C ALA A 39 19.80 -15.04 13.53
N ARG A 40 20.09 -14.21 14.55
CA ARG A 40 21.37 -13.53 14.71
C ARG A 40 22.51 -14.51 14.95
N LEU A 41 22.30 -15.52 15.79
CA LEU A 41 23.27 -16.60 16.05
C LEU A 41 23.53 -17.44 14.80
N MET A 42 22.51 -17.70 14.00
CA MET A 42 22.61 -18.53 12.79
C MET A 42 23.01 -17.76 11.53
N GLY A 43 23.25 -16.44 11.62
CA GLY A 43 23.59 -15.59 10.47
C GLY A 43 22.53 -15.57 9.36
N ARG A 44 21.31 -16.03 9.65
CA ARG A 44 20.21 -16.16 8.68
C ARG A 44 19.27 -14.98 8.80
N PRO A 45 18.79 -14.40 7.68
CA PRO A 45 17.84 -13.29 7.73
C PRO A 45 16.56 -13.74 8.45
N VAL A 46 16.08 -12.93 9.41
CA VAL A 46 14.82 -13.17 10.11
C VAL A 46 13.70 -13.03 9.09
N THR A 47 13.13 -14.14 8.63
CA THR A 47 11.92 -14.12 7.80
C THR A 47 10.74 -13.66 8.67
N PRO A 48 10.07 -12.55 8.34
CA PRO A 48 8.95 -12.08 9.13
C PRO A 48 7.75 -13.01 8.93
N TRP A 49 7.03 -13.30 10.01
CA TRP A 49 5.85 -14.18 10.00
C TRP A 49 4.75 -13.71 9.05
N THR A 50 4.74 -12.43 8.66
CA THR A 50 3.86 -11.90 7.60
C THR A 50 4.00 -12.63 6.27
N VAL A 51 5.20 -13.15 5.94
CA VAL A 51 5.43 -13.97 4.74
C VAL A 51 4.83 -15.38 4.90
N MET A 52 4.76 -15.89 6.13
CA MET A 52 4.25 -17.22 6.45
C MET A 52 2.72 -17.26 6.61
N PHE A 53 2.12 -16.24 7.24
CA PHE A 53 0.67 -16.14 7.48
C PHE A 53 -0.13 -15.57 6.29
N GLY A 54 0.44 -15.53 5.09
CA GLY A 54 -0.31 -15.32 3.85
C GLY A 54 -0.34 -13.90 3.29
N ASN A 55 0.18 -12.89 3.98
CA ASN A 55 0.38 -11.58 3.38
C ASN A 55 1.70 -11.52 2.62
N ARG A 56 1.75 -12.21 1.47
CA ARG A 56 2.75 -11.98 0.41
C ARG A 56 2.51 -10.64 -0.29
N PHE A 57 2.27 -9.59 0.48
CA PHE A 57 2.25 -8.25 -0.08
C PHE A 57 3.72 -7.85 -0.24
N ASP A 58 4.27 -8.09 -1.42
CA ASP A 58 5.57 -7.55 -1.79
C ASP A 58 5.36 -6.09 -2.21
N PRO A 59 5.68 -5.10 -1.35
CA PRO A 59 5.47 -3.69 -1.69
C PRO A 59 6.30 -3.28 -2.90
N ARG A 60 7.41 -3.97 -3.21
CA ARG A 60 8.22 -3.68 -4.40
C ARG A 60 7.57 -4.18 -5.68
N ALA A 61 6.81 -5.27 -5.63
CA ALA A 61 6.11 -5.80 -6.81
C ALA A 61 5.09 -4.81 -7.38
N GLY A 62 4.44 -4.00 -6.52
CA GLY A 62 3.56 -2.92 -6.97
C GLY A 62 4.30 -1.83 -7.75
N PHE A 63 5.43 -1.36 -7.22
CA PHE A 63 6.25 -0.32 -7.88
C PHE A 63 6.93 -0.81 -9.16
N GLU A 64 7.39 -2.05 -9.21
CA GLU A 64 7.97 -2.63 -10.42
C GLU A 64 6.93 -2.73 -11.55
N ARG A 65 5.67 -3.03 -11.25
CA ARG A 65 4.59 -3.01 -12.25
C ARG A 65 4.39 -1.61 -12.83
N PHE A 66 4.42 -0.56 -12.01
CA PHE A 66 4.32 0.82 -12.51
C PHE A 66 5.56 1.23 -13.31
N ARG A 67 6.75 0.77 -12.92
CA ARG A 67 8.00 1.04 -13.64
C ARG A 67 8.05 0.31 -14.98
N ALA A 68 7.60 -0.95 -15.02
CA ALA A 68 7.49 -1.75 -16.24
C ALA A 68 6.37 -1.27 -17.17
N ALA A 69 5.29 -0.72 -16.62
CA ALA A 69 4.20 -0.12 -17.40
C ALA A 69 4.51 1.29 -17.89
N ARG A 70 5.63 1.90 -17.47
CA ARG A 70 6.07 3.19 -18.01
C ARG A 70 6.59 2.95 -19.43
N PRO A 71 6.00 3.57 -20.47
CA PRO A 71 6.55 3.50 -21.81
C PRO A 71 8.00 3.96 -21.77
N ALA A 72 8.91 3.16 -22.35
CA ALA A 72 10.31 3.56 -22.48
C ALA A 72 10.36 4.93 -23.14
N ALA A 73 10.98 5.90 -22.46
CA ALA A 73 11.15 7.22 -23.04
C ALA A 73 11.96 7.06 -24.34
N PRO A 74 11.53 7.68 -25.46
CA PRO A 74 12.25 7.57 -26.72
C PRO A 74 13.70 7.98 -26.49
N THR A 75 14.61 7.12 -26.92
CA THR A 75 16.04 7.41 -26.78
C THR A 75 16.44 8.47 -27.80
N ALA A 76 17.53 9.18 -27.56
CA ALA A 76 18.04 10.17 -28.53
C ALA A 76 18.26 9.58 -29.94
N ALA A 77 18.53 8.27 -30.02
CA ALA A 77 18.61 7.53 -31.28
C ALA A 77 17.25 7.42 -31.99
N ASP A 78 16.16 7.19 -31.24
CA ASP A 78 14.81 7.13 -31.79
C ASP A 78 14.35 8.50 -32.31
N GLU A 79 14.74 9.58 -31.63
CA GLU A 79 14.47 10.95 -32.06
C GLU A 79 15.23 11.31 -33.36
N VAL A 80 16.49 10.90 -33.46
CA VAL A 80 17.30 11.08 -34.68
C VAL A 80 16.74 10.24 -35.83
N ALA A 81 16.33 9.00 -35.58
CA ALA A 81 15.73 8.14 -36.59
C ALA A 81 14.35 8.67 -37.06
N ALA A 82 13.52 9.20 -36.16
CA ALA A 82 12.26 9.85 -36.51
C ALA A 82 12.50 11.11 -37.37
N ARG A 83 13.50 11.91 -37.01
CA ARG A 83 13.88 13.11 -37.77
C ARG A 83 14.42 12.77 -39.16
N ALA A 84 15.18 11.68 -39.30
CA ALA A 84 15.67 11.18 -40.59
C ALA A 84 14.53 10.68 -41.50
N ARG A 85 13.43 10.17 -40.91
CA ARG A 85 12.20 9.79 -41.63
C ARG A 85 11.30 10.98 -42.00
N GLY A 86 11.67 12.21 -41.62
CA GLY A 86 10.89 13.42 -41.89
C GLY A 86 9.73 13.64 -40.90
N GLU A 87 9.63 12.82 -39.85
CA GLU A 87 8.67 13.03 -38.76
C GLU A 87 9.28 13.99 -37.73
N SER A 88 8.55 15.08 -37.43
CA SER A 88 8.99 16.02 -36.40
C SER A 88 8.67 15.44 -35.01
N ALA A 89 9.71 15.26 -34.18
CA ALA A 89 9.61 14.86 -32.78
C ALA A 89 8.98 15.98 -31.92
N ARG A 90 7.73 16.37 -32.23
CA ARG A 90 6.93 17.29 -31.44
C ARG A 90 6.16 16.47 -30.42
N SER A 91 6.52 16.66 -29.15
CA SER A 91 5.80 16.29 -27.92
C SER A 91 4.64 15.28 -28.07
N PRO A 92 4.72 14.08 -27.44
CA PRO A 92 3.69 13.04 -27.58
C PRO A 92 2.33 13.43 -26.98
N VAL A 93 2.22 14.60 -26.34
CA VAL A 93 0.95 15.15 -25.84
C VAL A 93 0.02 15.57 -27.00
N MET A 94 0.56 15.91 -28.18
CA MET A 94 -0.27 16.36 -29.31
C MET A 94 -0.85 15.22 -30.16
N ASN A 95 -0.33 13.99 -30.04
CA ASN A 95 -0.82 12.83 -30.80
C ASN A 95 -1.95 12.05 -30.12
N LEU A 96 -2.44 12.51 -28.96
CA LEU A 96 -3.74 12.07 -28.41
C LEU A 96 -4.94 12.78 -29.06
N GLY A 97 -4.73 13.52 -30.15
CA GLY A 97 -5.72 14.49 -30.67
C GLY A 97 -6.09 14.36 -32.14
N ARG A 98 -5.82 13.23 -32.82
CA ARG A 98 -6.34 12.98 -34.19
C ARG A 98 -7.34 11.83 -34.29
N GLY A 99 -7.63 11.16 -33.16
CA GLY A 99 -8.69 10.14 -33.07
C GLY A 99 -9.60 10.28 -31.84
N ALA A 100 -9.37 11.28 -30.99
CA ALA A 100 -10.18 11.56 -29.79
C ALA A 100 -10.67 13.02 -29.71
N ALA A 101 -10.44 13.82 -30.76
CA ALA A 101 -10.90 15.20 -30.84
C ALA A 101 -12.32 15.32 -31.41
N ASP A 102 -12.86 14.26 -32.02
CA ASP A 102 -14.19 14.25 -32.65
C ASP A 102 -15.31 13.71 -31.75
N ASP A 103 -15.03 13.40 -30.48
CA ASP A 103 -16.05 12.91 -29.53
C ASP A 103 -16.08 13.73 -28.23
N VAL A 104 -15.92 15.04 -28.36
CA VAL A 104 -16.31 15.98 -27.30
C VAL A 104 -17.74 16.39 -27.58
N THR A 105 -18.69 15.62 -27.07
CA THR A 105 -20.10 15.99 -27.11
C THR A 105 -20.31 17.18 -26.18
N ASP A 106 -20.55 18.38 -26.74
CA ASP A 106 -20.83 19.58 -25.94
C ASP A 106 -22.01 19.34 -24.99
N VAL A 107 -21.76 19.43 -23.69
CA VAL A 107 -22.79 19.32 -22.66
C VAL A 107 -23.61 20.61 -22.65
N ARG A 108 -24.79 20.58 -23.27
CA ARG A 108 -25.79 21.65 -23.08
C ARG A 108 -26.38 21.56 -21.68
N ALA A 109 -26.33 22.68 -20.95
CA ALA A 109 -27.02 22.82 -19.67
C ALA A 109 -28.53 22.56 -19.87
N ARG A 110 -29.08 21.65 -19.07
CA ARG A 110 -30.52 21.39 -19.00
C ARG A 110 -31.22 22.68 -18.53
N PRO A 111 -32.19 23.24 -19.28
CA PRO A 111 -32.94 24.39 -18.80
C PRO A 111 -33.66 24.01 -17.50
N ALA A 112 -33.47 24.82 -16.46
CA ALA A 112 -34.22 24.67 -15.23
C ALA A 112 -35.70 24.88 -15.55
N SER A 113 -36.51 23.82 -15.49
CA SER A 113 -37.96 23.97 -15.54
C SER A 113 -38.37 24.90 -14.40
N GLY A 114 -38.99 26.02 -14.76
CA GLY A 114 -39.51 26.99 -13.82
C GLY A 114 -40.43 26.35 -12.78
N ARG A 115 -40.40 26.92 -11.58
CA ARG A 115 -41.49 26.87 -10.61
C ARG A 115 -41.87 28.33 -10.37
N ASP A 116 -42.84 28.78 -11.15
CA ASP A 116 -43.83 29.74 -10.68
C ASP A 116 -44.86 28.95 -9.86
#